data_AF-A0A7L4PZR7-F1
#
_entry.id   AF-A0A7L4PZR7-F1
#
_cell.length_a   1.000
_cell.length_b   1.000
_cell.length_c   1.000
_cell.angle_alpha   90.00
_cell.angle_beta   90.00
_cell.angle_gamma   90.00
#
_symmetry.space_group_name_H-M   'P 1'
#
loop_
_entity.id
_entity.type
_entity.pdbx_description
1 polymer ?
#
loop_
_entity_poly.entity_id
_entity_poly.type
_entity_poly.pdbx_seq_one_letter_code
_entity_poly.pdbx_strand_id
1 'polypeptide(L)'
;TTPLATVTFFEDDFTITTTGPMNFSAFTTVMTERLPTGNMAYAVRMHGTFPTMKVRAIPAQQEPYPTLSEAAASQSVYTYTDTTGSVVGFFIPVFFEGLNVVGYHLHFISDDRQTGGHILEFTVPGDTPVVYDITPEFYLVLPTSGAFTEVDLSQDLSAELAAVEN
;
A
#
# COMPACT_ATOMS: atom_id res chain seq x y z
N THR A 1 3.44 0.44 19.57
CA THR A 1 2.21 -0.30 19.25
C THR A 1 1.69 0.18 17.90
N THR A 2 0.82 -0.57 17.24
CA THR A 2 0.21 -0.16 15.96
C THR A 2 -1.28 -0.53 15.98
N PRO A 3 -2.18 0.32 15.45
CA PRO A 3 -3.60 -0.03 15.31
C PRO A 3 -3.88 -0.93 14.09
N LEU A 4 -2.99 -0.91 13.08
CA LEU A 4 -3.07 -1.74 11.88
C LEU A 4 -1.68 -1.88 11.25
N ALA A 5 -1.29 -3.09 10.90
CA ALA A 5 -0.08 -3.35 10.12
C ALA A 5 -0.23 -4.67 9.35
N THR A 6 0.30 -4.69 8.13
CA THR A 6 0.43 -5.90 7.31
C THR A 6 1.92 -6.17 7.12
N VAL A 7 2.38 -7.36 7.51
CA VAL A 7 3.80 -7.74 7.45
C VAL A 7 3.94 -9.20 7.02
N THR A 8 5.06 -9.52 6.38
CA THR A 8 5.46 -10.89 6.05
C THR A 8 6.97 -11.03 6.17
N PHE A 9 7.47 -12.27 6.25
CA PHE A 9 8.87 -12.56 6.01
C PHE A 9 9.06 -12.70 4.50
N PHE A 10 9.62 -11.67 3.87
CA PHE A 10 9.67 -11.57 2.42
C PHE A 10 10.64 -12.58 1.79
N GLU A 11 10.17 -13.34 0.81
CA GLU A 11 10.94 -14.26 -0.02
C GLU A 11 10.91 -13.86 -1.51
N ASP A 12 12.07 -13.84 -2.19
CA ASP A 12 12.17 -13.45 -3.60
C ASP A 12 11.68 -14.60 -4.53
N ASP A 13 10.37 -14.82 -4.61
CA ASP A 13 9.80 -15.95 -5.38
C ASP A 13 9.87 -15.74 -6.89
N PHE A 14 9.47 -14.56 -7.36
CA PHE A 14 9.54 -14.23 -8.78
C PHE A 14 9.68 -12.72 -9.02
N THR A 15 10.06 -12.37 -10.26
CA THR A 15 10.25 -10.98 -10.67
C THR A 15 9.51 -10.70 -11.97
N ILE A 16 8.82 -9.56 -12.01
CA ILE A 16 8.20 -9.02 -13.20
C ILE A 16 8.87 -7.68 -13.52
N THR A 17 9.46 -7.54 -14.70
CA THR A 17 10.09 -6.29 -15.14
C THR A 17 9.09 -5.40 -15.87
N THR A 18 9.06 -4.11 -15.55
CA THR A 18 8.25 -3.11 -16.29
C THR A 18 8.73 -3.02 -17.74
N THR A 19 7.79 -2.97 -18.69
CA THR A 19 8.11 -2.99 -20.13
C THR A 19 8.36 -1.59 -20.71
N GLY A 20 8.08 -0.54 -19.94
CA GLY A 20 8.21 0.85 -20.31
C GLY A 20 7.82 1.75 -19.13
N PRO A 21 7.93 3.07 -19.27
CA PRO A 21 7.49 4.00 -18.24
C PRO A 21 5.98 3.87 -17.98
N MET A 22 5.59 3.78 -16.71
CA MET A 22 4.19 3.63 -16.30
C MET A 22 3.88 4.57 -15.14
N ASN A 23 2.70 5.19 -15.16
CA ASN A 23 2.14 5.80 -13.95
C ASN A 23 1.53 4.73 -13.04
N PHE A 24 1.07 5.08 -11.85
CA PHE A 24 0.55 4.12 -10.87
C PHE A 24 -0.67 3.36 -11.42
N SER A 25 -1.60 4.03 -12.10
CA SER A 25 -2.78 3.38 -12.70
C SER A 25 -2.41 2.36 -13.80
N ALA A 26 -1.46 2.69 -14.68
CA ALA A 26 -0.97 1.77 -15.70
C ALA A 26 -0.18 0.62 -15.06
N PHE A 27 0.62 0.92 -14.04
CA PHE A 27 1.36 -0.08 -13.27
C PHE A 27 0.40 -1.09 -12.63
N THR A 28 -0.62 -0.65 -11.90
CA THR A 28 -1.55 -1.58 -11.22
C THR A 28 -2.25 -2.48 -12.23
N THR A 29 -2.67 -1.93 -13.38
CA THR A 29 -3.30 -2.71 -14.45
C THR A 29 -2.35 -3.74 -15.04
N VAL A 30 -1.21 -3.29 -15.59
CA VAL A 30 -0.26 -4.13 -16.32
C VAL A 30 0.39 -5.17 -15.41
N MET A 31 0.72 -4.81 -14.17
CA MET A 31 1.37 -5.73 -13.26
C MET A 31 0.39 -6.75 -12.70
N THR A 32 -0.88 -6.40 -12.45
CA THR A 32 -1.91 -7.36 -12.02
C THR A 32 -2.19 -8.41 -13.10
N GLU A 33 -2.28 -8.01 -14.36
CA GLU A 33 -2.50 -8.94 -15.50
C GLU A 33 -1.38 -9.97 -15.66
N ARG A 34 -0.21 -9.68 -15.09
CA ARG A 34 0.98 -10.54 -15.17
C ARG A 34 1.21 -11.37 -13.91
N LEU A 35 0.39 -11.20 -12.87
CA LEU A 35 0.44 -12.06 -11.69
C LEU A 35 0.00 -13.49 -12.04
N PRO A 36 0.57 -14.52 -11.41
CA PRO A 36 0.16 -15.92 -11.65
C PRO A 36 -1.34 -16.18 -11.41
N THR A 37 -1.94 -15.46 -10.45
CA THR A 37 -3.37 -15.52 -10.13
C THR A 37 -3.81 -14.28 -9.36
N GLY A 38 -5.04 -13.80 -9.59
CA GLY A 38 -5.64 -12.72 -8.78
C GLY A 38 -6.15 -13.19 -7.41
N ASN A 39 -6.10 -14.48 -7.12
CA ASN A 39 -6.65 -15.07 -5.89
C ASN A 39 -5.60 -15.29 -4.78
N MET A 40 -4.44 -14.64 -4.90
CA MET A 40 -3.33 -14.79 -3.97
C MET A 40 -2.86 -13.43 -3.47
N ALA A 41 -2.49 -13.35 -2.19
CA ALA A 41 -1.80 -12.18 -1.67
C ALA A 41 -0.34 -12.21 -2.12
N TYR A 42 0.20 -11.06 -2.47
CA TYR A 42 1.61 -10.93 -2.80
C TYR A 42 2.21 -9.79 -1.99
N ALA A 43 3.34 -10.02 -1.33
CA ALA A 43 4.18 -8.90 -0.95
C ALA A 43 4.97 -8.42 -2.17
N VAL A 44 5.16 -7.13 -2.27
CA VAL A 44 5.70 -6.46 -3.45
C VAL A 44 6.85 -5.58 -3.02
N ARG A 45 7.98 -5.68 -3.74
CA ARG A 45 9.15 -4.83 -3.53
C ARG A 45 9.73 -4.40 -4.88
N MET A 46 9.99 -3.11 -5.02
CA MET A 46 10.83 -2.60 -6.10
C MET A 46 11.75 -1.50 -5.59
N HIS A 47 12.93 -1.39 -6.18
CA HIS A 47 13.89 -0.32 -5.90
C HIS A 47 14.30 0.33 -7.22
N GLY A 48 14.45 1.65 -7.22
CA GLY A 48 14.83 2.39 -8.41
C GLY A 48 14.76 3.89 -8.21
N THR A 49 14.98 4.61 -9.30
CA THR A 49 14.82 6.07 -9.37
C THR A 49 13.49 6.39 -10.04
N PHE A 50 12.59 7.00 -9.29
CA PHE A 50 11.24 7.35 -9.72
C PHE A 50 11.22 8.80 -10.23
N PRO A 51 10.91 9.05 -11.52
CA PRO A 51 10.78 10.41 -12.04
C PRO A 51 9.78 11.26 -11.25
N THR A 52 8.68 10.65 -10.81
CA THR A 52 7.74 11.27 -9.88
C THR A 52 7.33 10.27 -8.80
N MET A 53 7.23 10.74 -7.56
CA MET A 53 6.73 9.97 -6.43
C MET A 53 5.86 10.89 -5.56
N LYS A 54 4.54 10.68 -5.57
CA LYS A 54 3.58 11.42 -4.77
C LYS A 54 3.15 10.56 -3.60
N VAL A 55 3.41 11.03 -2.40
CA VAL A 55 3.06 10.34 -1.16
C VAL A 55 2.24 11.23 -0.26
N ARG A 56 1.66 10.62 0.77
CA ARG A 56 1.06 11.32 1.90
C ARG A 56 1.55 10.80 3.24
N ALA A 57 1.34 11.62 4.26
CA ALA A 57 1.37 11.24 5.66
C ALA A 57 0.17 11.84 6.40
N ILE A 58 -0.49 11.02 7.21
CA ILE A 58 -1.56 11.49 8.12
C ILE A 58 -0.90 11.88 9.44
N PRO A 59 -1.14 13.09 9.97
CA PRO A 59 -0.54 13.54 11.23
C PRO A 59 -1.04 12.73 12.43
N ALA A 60 -0.34 12.82 13.56
CA ALA A 60 -0.76 12.19 14.81
C ALA A 60 -2.13 12.73 15.26
N GLN A 61 -3.02 11.82 15.66
CA GLN A 61 -4.37 12.14 16.13
C GLN A 61 -4.44 12.12 17.67
N GLN A 62 -5.45 12.78 18.23
CA GLN A 62 -5.73 12.81 19.67
C GLN A 62 -7.18 12.39 19.93
N GLU A 63 -7.46 11.92 21.14
CA GLU A 63 -8.82 11.58 21.55
C GLU A 63 -9.70 12.85 21.68
N PRO A 64 -11.01 12.76 21.34
CA PRO A 64 -11.67 11.62 20.70
C PRO A 64 -11.18 11.43 19.26
N TYR A 65 -10.80 10.21 18.91
CA TYR A 65 -10.20 9.95 17.59
C TYR A 65 -11.23 10.18 16.49
N PRO A 66 -10.90 10.97 15.46
CA PRO A 66 -11.76 11.12 14.30
C PRO A 66 -11.75 9.84 13.46
N THR A 67 -12.70 9.73 12.53
CA THR A 67 -12.64 8.71 11.49
C THR A 67 -11.39 8.90 10.62
N LEU A 68 -10.98 7.85 9.91
CA LEU A 68 -9.80 7.90 9.06
C LEU A 68 -9.97 8.93 7.92
N SER A 69 -11.18 9.07 7.36
CA SER A 69 -11.50 10.06 6.32
C SER A 69 -11.37 11.49 6.84
N GLU A 70 -11.86 11.78 8.04
CA GLU A 70 -11.68 13.07 8.71
C GLU A 70 -10.21 13.36 9.02
N ALA A 71 -9.46 12.37 9.52
CA ALA A 71 -8.02 12.52 9.76
C ALA A 71 -7.26 12.82 8.46
N ALA A 72 -7.59 12.11 7.38
CA ALA A 72 -6.99 12.27 6.06
C ALA A 72 -7.30 13.64 5.41
N ALA A 73 -8.35 14.36 5.83
CA ALA A 73 -8.60 15.72 5.35
C ALA A 73 -7.47 16.70 5.71
N SER A 74 -6.70 16.39 6.76
CA SER A 74 -5.51 17.15 7.20
C SER A 74 -4.18 16.54 6.76
N GLN A 75 -4.21 15.56 5.84
CA GLN A 75 -3.01 14.88 5.37
C GLN A 75 -2.01 15.85 4.73
N SER A 76 -0.73 15.58 4.94
CA SER A 76 0.33 16.26 4.20
C SER A 76 0.64 15.46 2.95
N VAL A 77 0.57 16.10 1.79
CA VAL A 77 0.88 15.50 0.48
C VAL A 77 2.19 16.07 -0.02
N TYR A 78 3.10 15.20 -0.45
CA TYR A 78 4.41 15.57 -0.98
C TYR A 78 4.60 14.94 -2.35
N THR A 79 5.23 15.68 -3.25
CA THR A 79 5.68 15.16 -4.55
C THR A 79 7.20 15.30 -4.61
N TYR A 80 7.88 14.18 -4.79
CA TYR A 80 9.31 14.10 -5.03
C TYR A 80 9.56 13.84 -6.52
N THR A 81 10.62 14.43 -7.04
CA THR A 81 11.06 14.27 -8.43
C THR A 81 12.44 13.64 -8.46
N ASP A 82 12.67 12.71 -9.40
CA ASP A 82 13.94 12.00 -9.57
C ASP A 82 14.47 11.41 -8.25
N THR A 83 13.58 10.83 -7.44
CA THR A 83 13.93 10.28 -6.13
C THR A 83 14.30 8.81 -6.24
N THR A 84 15.40 8.40 -5.59
CA THR A 84 15.83 7.00 -5.51
C THR A 84 15.40 6.41 -4.17
N GLY A 85 14.78 5.23 -4.21
CA GLY A 85 14.32 4.56 -3.00
C GLY A 85 13.64 3.23 -3.26
N SER A 86 13.05 2.70 -2.20
CA SER A 86 12.30 1.46 -2.21
C SER A 86 10.80 1.72 -2.14
N VAL A 87 10.04 1.03 -2.97
CA VAL A 87 8.60 0.84 -2.81
C VAL A 87 8.37 -0.56 -2.26
N VAL A 88 7.56 -0.64 -1.20
CA VAL A 88 7.16 -1.89 -0.55
C VAL A 88 5.67 -1.87 -0.28
N GLY A 89 5.04 -3.03 -0.26
CA GLY A 89 3.64 -3.15 0.09
C GLY A 89 3.08 -4.49 -0.32
N PHE A 90 1.77 -4.53 -0.57
CA PHE A 90 1.07 -5.75 -0.89
C PHE A 90 0.12 -5.57 -2.07
N PHE A 91 -0.07 -6.63 -2.85
CA PHE A 91 -1.28 -6.84 -3.62
C PHE A 91 -2.22 -7.75 -2.81
N ILE A 92 -3.45 -7.30 -2.59
CA ILE A 92 -4.47 -8.07 -1.87
C ILE A 92 -5.65 -8.43 -2.80
N PRO A 93 -6.07 -9.71 -2.85
CA PRO A 93 -7.23 -10.14 -3.63
C PRO A 93 -8.54 -9.49 -3.22
N VAL A 94 -9.47 -9.35 -4.17
CA VAL A 94 -10.77 -8.71 -3.94
C VAL A 94 -11.63 -9.36 -2.84
N PHE A 95 -11.48 -10.66 -2.59
CA PHE A 95 -12.27 -11.35 -1.56
C PHE A 95 -11.78 -11.10 -0.12
N PHE A 96 -10.69 -10.35 0.06
CA PHE A 96 -10.22 -9.83 1.35
C PHE A 96 -10.79 -8.45 1.68
N GLU A 97 -11.74 -7.94 0.88
CA GLU A 97 -12.43 -6.69 1.15
C GLU A 97 -12.98 -6.64 2.59
N GLY A 98 -12.80 -5.49 3.25
CA GLY A 98 -13.14 -5.29 4.66
C GLY A 98 -12.09 -5.79 5.66
N LEU A 99 -11.16 -6.67 5.26
CA LEU A 99 -10.03 -7.12 6.10
C LEU A 99 -8.74 -6.36 5.81
N ASN A 100 -8.53 -5.93 4.56
CA ASN A 100 -7.35 -5.18 4.13
C ASN A 100 -7.67 -4.29 2.90
N VAL A 101 -6.69 -3.51 2.44
CA VAL A 101 -6.82 -2.68 1.23
C VAL A 101 -6.64 -3.55 -0.01
N VAL A 102 -7.71 -3.74 -0.78
CA VAL A 102 -7.74 -4.54 -2.01
C VAL A 102 -6.89 -3.90 -3.11
N GLY A 103 -6.21 -4.73 -3.90
CA GLY A 103 -5.30 -4.27 -4.96
C GLY A 103 -3.92 -3.89 -4.39
N TYR A 104 -3.21 -3.01 -5.09
CA TYR A 104 -1.88 -2.56 -4.66
C TYR A 104 -1.99 -1.50 -3.57
N HIS A 105 -1.52 -1.83 -2.36
CA HIS A 105 -1.32 -0.88 -1.26
C HIS A 105 0.18 -0.72 -1.01
N LEU A 106 0.74 0.42 -1.43
CA LEU A 106 2.18 0.61 -1.53
C LEU A 106 2.66 1.83 -0.74
N HIS A 107 3.85 1.71 -0.16
CA HIS A 107 4.53 2.75 0.59
C HIS A 107 5.93 2.96 0.01
N PHE A 108 6.44 4.18 0.09
CA PHE A 108 7.77 4.55 -0.41
C PHE A 108 8.67 5.00 0.73
N ILE A 109 9.96 4.68 0.60
CA ILE A 109 11.03 5.24 1.43
C ILE A 109 12.28 5.51 0.58
N SER A 110 12.76 6.74 0.63
CA SER A 110 14.02 7.18 -0.01
C SER A 110 15.24 6.45 0.55
N ASP A 111 16.32 6.38 -0.24
CA ASP A 111 17.56 5.70 0.16
C ASP A 111 18.26 6.38 1.34
N ASP A 112 18.17 7.70 1.44
CA ASP A 112 18.69 8.47 2.59
C ASP A 112 17.80 8.36 3.85
N ARG A 113 16.66 7.69 3.72
CA ARG A 113 15.66 7.46 4.78
C ARG A 113 15.07 8.75 5.37
N GLN A 114 15.17 9.88 4.66
CA GLN A 114 14.64 11.17 5.14
C GLN A 114 13.21 11.44 4.66
N THR A 115 12.81 10.84 3.55
CA THR A 115 11.50 11.06 2.92
C THR A 115 10.80 9.76 2.56
N GLY A 116 9.47 9.78 2.58
CA GLY A 116 8.65 8.59 2.37
C GLY A 116 7.18 8.84 2.69
N GLY A 117 6.37 7.81 2.54
CA GLY A 117 4.96 7.85 2.90
C GLY A 117 4.12 6.83 2.14
N HIS A 118 2.81 6.87 2.38
CA HIS A 118 1.84 6.09 1.62
C HIS A 118 1.74 6.67 0.20
N ILE A 119 1.87 5.81 -0.81
CA ILE A 119 1.92 6.21 -2.22
C ILE A 119 0.51 6.55 -2.71
N LEU A 120 0.36 7.72 -3.33
CA LEU A 120 -0.84 8.12 -4.06
C LEU A 120 -0.66 8.02 -5.58
N GLU A 121 0.55 8.30 -6.06
CA GLU A 121 0.88 8.26 -7.49
C GLU A 121 2.40 8.13 -7.65
N PHE A 122 2.87 7.50 -8.72
CA PHE A 122 4.28 7.51 -9.10
C PHE A 122 4.45 7.32 -10.60
N THR A 123 5.60 7.70 -11.13
CA THR A 123 6.08 7.20 -12.41
C THR A 123 7.20 6.22 -12.15
N VAL A 124 7.10 5.00 -12.66
CA VAL A 124 8.18 4.01 -12.65
C VAL A 124 8.79 3.95 -14.06
N PRO A 125 10.13 3.94 -14.20
CA PRO A 125 10.76 3.73 -15.50
C PRO A 125 10.46 2.36 -16.09
N GLY A 126 10.73 2.22 -17.40
CA GLY A 126 10.88 0.89 -18.01
C GLY A 126 12.07 0.14 -17.43
N ASP A 127 12.11 -1.18 -17.66
CA ASP A 127 13.18 -2.06 -17.21
C ASP A 127 13.40 -2.08 -15.69
N THR A 128 12.39 -1.67 -14.90
CA THR A 128 12.42 -1.73 -13.44
C THR A 128 11.97 -3.10 -12.97
N PRO A 129 12.81 -3.86 -12.24
CA PRO A 129 12.44 -5.15 -11.69
C PRO A 129 11.52 -4.97 -10.47
N VAL A 130 10.36 -5.63 -10.51
CA VAL A 130 9.42 -5.70 -9.39
C VAL A 130 9.42 -7.14 -8.88
N VAL A 131 9.83 -7.30 -7.63
CA VAL A 131 9.96 -8.60 -6.97
C VAL A 131 8.70 -8.88 -6.16
N TYR A 132 8.24 -10.11 -6.27
CA TYR A 132 7.03 -10.59 -5.61
C TYR A 132 7.35 -11.82 -4.77
N ASP A 133 6.73 -11.85 -3.60
CA ASP A 133 6.60 -12.99 -2.71
C ASP A 133 5.16 -13.49 -2.85
N ILE A 134 4.97 -14.79 -3.10
CA ILE A 134 3.68 -15.44 -3.04
C ILE A 134 3.38 -15.73 -1.58
N THR A 135 2.36 -15.06 -1.01
CA THR A 135 2.04 -15.18 0.41
C THR A 135 0.74 -15.99 0.59
N PRO A 136 0.80 -17.34 0.73
CA PRO A 136 -0.38 -18.21 0.80
C PRO A 136 -1.05 -18.23 2.17
N GLU A 137 -0.38 -17.73 3.21
CA GLU A 137 -0.87 -17.73 4.58
C GLU A 137 -1.29 -16.33 4.99
N PHE A 138 -2.49 -16.22 5.59
CA PHE A 138 -3.00 -14.97 6.14
C PHE A 138 -3.37 -15.17 7.60
N TYR A 139 -2.68 -14.46 8.49
CA TYR A 139 -2.93 -14.49 9.92
C TYR A 139 -3.51 -13.14 10.36
N LEU A 140 -4.76 -13.16 10.84
CA LEU A 140 -5.40 -11.98 11.41
C LEU A 140 -5.31 -12.02 12.94
N VAL A 141 -4.61 -11.05 13.51
CA VAL A 141 -4.54 -10.87 14.97
C VAL A 141 -5.55 -9.80 15.37
N LEU A 142 -6.62 -10.22 16.02
CA LEU A 142 -7.66 -9.30 16.49
C LEU A 142 -7.23 -8.61 17.79
N PRO A 143 -7.37 -7.28 17.92
CA PRO A 143 -7.23 -6.60 19.20
C PRO A 143 -8.23 -7.16 20.21
N THR A 144 -7.78 -7.47 21.43
CA THR A 144 -8.62 -8.09 22.48
C THR A 144 -9.11 -7.08 23.52
N SER A 145 -8.98 -5.79 23.25
CA SER A 145 -9.31 -4.70 24.19
C SER A 145 -9.46 -3.36 23.50
N GLY A 146 -10.01 -2.37 24.20
CA GLY A 146 -10.14 -0.99 23.72
C GLY A 146 -11.33 -0.84 22.77
N ALA A 147 -11.33 0.22 21.96
CA ALA A 147 -12.44 0.55 21.07
C ALA A 147 -12.81 -0.59 20.09
N PHE A 148 -11.89 -1.51 19.78
CA PHE A 148 -12.15 -2.64 18.89
C PHE A 148 -13.23 -3.60 19.40
N THR A 149 -13.38 -3.78 20.73
CA THR A 149 -14.37 -4.74 21.26
C THR A 149 -15.80 -4.21 21.23
N GLU A 150 -15.97 -2.89 21.03
CA GLU A 150 -17.26 -2.21 21.11
C GLU A 150 -17.71 -1.62 19.77
N VAL A 151 -16.82 -1.53 18.77
CA VAL A 151 -17.12 -0.93 17.47
C VAL A 151 -17.97 -1.85 16.59
N ASP A 152 -18.97 -1.28 15.92
CA ASP A 152 -19.76 -1.97 14.90
C ASP A 152 -19.02 -1.93 13.55
N LEU A 153 -18.52 -3.09 13.12
CA LEU A 153 -17.81 -3.29 11.85
C LEU A 153 -18.69 -3.94 10.77
N SER A 154 -20.01 -4.01 10.97
CA SER A 154 -20.93 -4.60 9.99
C SER A 154 -21.34 -3.65 8.87
N GLN A 155 -20.93 -2.39 8.94
CA GLN A 155 -21.24 -1.35 7.98
C GLN A 155 -20.38 -1.49 6.72
N ASP A 156 -20.95 -1.10 5.57
CA ASP A 156 -20.18 -0.95 4.33
C ASP A 156 -19.41 0.37 4.38
N LEU A 157 -18.08 0.28 4.46
CA LEU A 157 -17.15 1.40 4.52
C LEU A 157 -16.23 1.46 3.28
N SER A 158 -16.61 0.77 2.19
CA SER A 158 -15.79 0.65 0.98
C SER A 158 -15.53 2.00 0.31
N ALA A 159 -16.53 2.89 0.29
CA ALA A 159 -16.42 4.24 -0.27
C ALA A 159 -15.47 5.13 0.55
N GLU A 160 -15.59 5.08 1.89
CA GLU A 160 -14.72 5.79 2.82
C GLU A 160 -13.28 5.31 2.72
N LEU A 161 -13.09 3.98 2.62
CA LEU A 161 -11.77 3.39 2.42
C LEU A 161 -11.14 3.85 1.11
N ALA A 162 -11.88 3.82 0.00
CA ALA A 162 -11.38 4.25 -1.30
C ALA A 162 -11.06 5.75 -1.34
N ALA A 163 -11.82 6.59 -0.63
CA ALA A 163 -11.56 8.03 -0.50
C ALA A 163 -10.33 8.34 0.37
N VAL A 164 -9.97 7.40 1.25
CA VAL A 164 -8.72 7.49 1.98
C VAL A 164 -7.61 6.88 1.12
N GLU A 165 -7.59 5.60 0.80
CA GLU A 165 -6.40 4.90 0.28
C GLU A 165 -5.98 5.22 -1.17
N ASN A 166 -6.70 6.11 -1.89
CA ASN A 166 -6.39 6.51 -3.28
C ASN A 166 -6.17 8.03 -3.44
#